data_AF-A0AAD4FDN7-F1
#
_entry.id   AF-A0AAD4FDN7-F1
#
_cell.length_a   1.000
_cell.length_b   1.000
_cell.length_c   1.000
_cell.angle_alpha   90.00
_cell.angle_beta   90.00
_cell.angle_gamma   90.00
#
_symmetry.space_group_name_H-M   'P 1'
#
loop_
_entity.id
_entity.type
_entity.pdbx_description
1 polymer ?
#
loop_
_entity_poly.entity_id
_entity_poly.type
_entity_poly.pdbx_seq_one_letter_code
_entity_poly.pdbx_strand_id
1 'polypeptide(L)'
;MARGNSPQTQVFYKGSSGEQFCIFVESIEALQKWRADSSIPMVEVVAGWKVLVPEHGKQGVLNTASKQQLENEFGSTNEDEIFKKILQEGDVQSSENAERIGITNETQGGRQAH
;
A
#
# COMPACT_ATOMS: atom_id res chain seq x y z
N MET A 1 -28.53 6.81 0.81
CA MET A 1 -27.46 6.54 1.80
C MET A 1 -26.36 5.79 1.07
N ALA A 2 -25.33 6.49 0.61
CA ALA A 2 -24.39 5.93 -0.36
C ALA A 2 -22.98 6.42 -0.03
N ARG A 3 -22.12 5.46 0.30
CA ARG A 3 -20.76 5.25 -0.22
C ARG A 3 -20.02 4.38 0.79
N GLY A 4 -19.87 3.11 0.45
CA GLY A 4 -18.99 2.17 1.15
C GLY A 4 -17.58 2.74 1.15
N ASN A 5 -17.24 3.40 2.24
CA ASN A 5 -15.86 3.71 2.58
C ASN A 5 -15.29 2.47 3.27
N SER A 6 -15.16 1.37 2.53
CA SER A 6 -14.31 0.28 2.99
C SER A 6 -12.91 0.87 3.10
N PRO A 7 -12.19 0.69 4.22
CA PRO A 7 -10.82 1.17 4.37
C PRO A 7 -9.95 0.48 3.32
N GLN A 8 -9.78 1.13 2.17
CA GLN A 8 -8.98 0.60 1.09
C GLN A 8 -7.53 0.62 1.54
N THR A 9 -6.98 -0.57 1.67
CA THR A 9 -5.59 -0.77 2.04
C THR A 9 -4.76 -0.74 0.76
N GLN A 10 -3.75 0.11 0.71
CA GLN A 10 -2.87 0.24 -0.45
C GLN A 10 -1.52 -0.34 -0.10
N VAL A 11 -0.97 -1.20 -0.97
CA VAL A 11 0.38 -1.71 -0.81
C VAL A 11 1.29 -0.97 -1.78
N PHE A 12 2.29 -0.26 -1.25
CA PHE A 12 3.27 0.50 -2.01
C PHE A 12 4.57 -0.27 -2.10
N TYR A 13 5.02 -0.52 -3.32
CA TYR A 13 6.33 -1.05 -3.63
C TYR A 13 7.19 0.03 -4.26
N LYS A 14 8.40 0.22 -3.72
CA LYS A 14 9.38 1.13 -4.30
C LYS A 14 10.35 0.31 -5.15
N GLY A 15 10.27 0.51 -6.46
CA GLY A 15 11.17 -0.11 -7.42
C GLY A 15 12.59 0.47 -7.37
N SER A 16 13.53 -0.26 -7.96
CA SER A 16 14.95 0.13 -7.99
C SER A 16 15.20 1.36 -8.87
N SER A 17 14.38 1.61 -9.89
CA SER A 17 14.51 2.80 -10.74
C SER A 17 13.96 4.08 -10.10
N GLY A 18 13.48 4.00 -8.85
CA GLY A 18 12.87 5.13 -8.13
C GLY A 18 11.38 5.28 -8.41
N GLU A 19 10.82 4.42 -9.25
CA GLU A 19 9.40 4.34 -9.54
C GLU A 19 8.66 3.69 -8.38
N GLN A 20 7.45 4.16 -8.10
CA GLN A 20 6.61 3.60 -7.05
C GLN A 20 5.42 2.93 -7.71
N PHE A 21 5.10 1.73 -7.23
CA PHE A 21 3.94 0.98 -7.68
C PHE A 21 3.03 0.79 -6.47
N CYS A 22 1.74 1.04 -6.63
CA CYS A 22 0.77 0.70 -5.62
C CYS A 22 -0.32 -0.21 -6.20
N ILE A 23 -0.81 -1.08 -5.33
CA ILE A 23 -1.96 -1.95 -5.59
C ILE A 23 -2.97 -1.79 -4.47
N PHE A 24 -4.24 -1.97 -4.81
CA PHE A 24 -5.33 -1.94 -3.83
C PHE A 24 -5.64 -3.34 -3.35
N VAL A 25 -5.66 -3.53 -2.03
CA VAL A 25 -6.12 -4.76 -1.39
C VAL A 25 -7.38 -4.49 -0.57
N GLU A 26 -8.22 -5.51 -0.41
CA GLU A 26 -9.48 -5.38 0.31
C GLU A 26 -9.24 -5.04 1.78
N SER A 27 -8.26 -5.67 2.43
CA SER A 27 -7.94 -5.45 3.84
C SER A 27 -6.53 -5.94 4.20
N ILE A 28 -5.93 -5.34 5.24
CA ILE A 28 -4.68 -5.80 5.85
C ILE A 28 -4.80 -7.26 6.32
N GLU A 29 -5.95 -7.64 6.88
CA GLU A 29 -6.20 -9.02 7.33
C GLU A 29 -6.15 -10.03 6.19
N ALA A 30 -6.71 -9.70 5.03
CA ALA A 30 -6.68 -10.57 3.86
C ALA A 30 -5.24 -10.75 3.36
N LEU A 31 -4.44 -9.68 3.37
CA LEU A 31 -3.02 -9.74 3.04
C LEU A 31 -2.23 -10.61 4.04
N GLN A 32 -2.46 -10.45 5.34
CA GLN A 32 -1.80 -11.25 6.37
C GLN A 32 -2.19 -12.73 6.27
N LYS A 33 -3.47 -13.02 6.04
CA LYS A 33 -3.96 -14.38 5.80
C LYS A 33 -3.32 -14.99 4.56
N TRP A 34 -3.18 -14.23 3.47
CA TRP A 34 -2.50 -14.70 2.26
C TRP A 34 -0.99 -14.92 2.47
N ARG A 35 -0.33 -14.06 3.25
CA ARG A 35 1.07 -14.25 3.65
C ARG A 35 1.26 -15.48 4.53
N ALA A 36 0.26 -15.83 5.34
CA ALA A 36 0.28 -17.02 6.19
C ALA A 36 -0.14 -18.30 5.44
N ASP A 37 -1.09 -18.20 4.52
CA ASP A 37 -1.66 -19.30 3.76
C ASP A 37 -1.75 -18.93 2.27
N SER A 38 -0.83 -19.48 1.48
CA SER A 38 -0.76 -19.25 0.03
C SER A 38 -1.80 -20.04 -0.77
N SER A 39 -2.76 -20.74 -0.12
CA SER A 39 -3.87 -21.40 -0.81
C SER A 39 -5.01 -20.44 -1.16
N ILE A 40 -5.02 -19.25 -0.54
CA ILE A 40 -6.02 -18.22 -0.82
C ILE A 40 -5.70 -17.57 -2.17
N PRO A 41 -6.66 -17.50 -3.10
CA PRO A 41 -6.45 -16.83 -4.38
C PRO A 41 -6.24 -15.33 -4.17
N MET A 42 -5.21 -14.77 -4.82
CA MET A 42 -4.94 -13.33 -4.77
C MET A 42 -6.14 -12.49 -5.23
N VAL A 43 -6.97 -13.03 -6.13
CA VAL A 43 -8.21 -12.39 -6.59
C VAL A 43 -9.17 -12.02 -5.46
N GLU A 44 -9.18 -12.79 -4.36
CA GLU A 44 -10.00 -12.47 -3.16
C GLU A 44 -9.32 -11.48 -2.22
N VAL A 45 -8.02 -11.23 -2.39
CA VAL A 45 -7.24 -10.32 -1.52
C VAL A 45 -7.09 -8.95 -2.17
N VAL A 46 -6.95 -8.93 -3.50
CA VAL A 46 -6.72 -7.72 -4.28
C VAL A 46 -8.07 -7.15 -4.73
N ALA A 47 -8.32 -5.86 -4.48
CA ALA A 47 -9.56 -5.20 -4.88
C ALA A 47 -9.69 -5.03 -6.41
N GLY A 48 -8.59 -5.24 -7.15
CA GLY A 48 -8.58 -5.24 -8.60
C GLY A 48 -7.19 -5.51 -9.17
N TRP A 49 -7.16 -6.13 -10.35
CA TRP A 49 -5.94 -6.45 -11.09
C TRP A 49 -5.45 -5.23 -11.88
N LYS A 50 -5.07 -4.18 -11.15
CA LYS A 50 -4.52 -2.98 -11.74
C LYS A 50 -3.36 -2.44 -10.91
N VAL A 51 -2.18 -2.40 -11.50
CA VAL A 51 -1.01 -1.75 -10.91
C VAL A 51 -1.06 -0.27 -11.23
N LEU A 52 -0.92 0.55 -10.21
CA LEU A 52 -0.99 1.99 -10.32
C LEU A 52 0.33 2.62 -9.90
N VAL A 53 0.66 3.76 -10.49
CA VAL A 53 1.86 4.53 -10.21
C VAL A 53 1.41 5.90 -9.70
N PRO A 54 1.72 6.27 -8.45
CA PRO A 54 1.49 7.62 -7.98
C PRO A 54 2.49 8.59 -8.63
N GLU A 55 2.00 9.56 -9.40
CA GLU A 55 2.85 10.56 -10.09
C GLU A 55 3.35 11.65 -9.12
N HIS A 56 2.57 11.95 -8.07
CA HIS A 56 2.87 13.00 -7.09
C HIS A 56 2.64 12.51 -5.65
N GLY A 57 3.60 11.78 -5.10
CA GLY A 57 3.60 11.35 -3.70
C GLY A 57 2.50 10.35 -3.32
N LYS A 58 2.47 9.94 -2.05
CA LYS A 58 1.58 8.88 -1.50
C LYS A 58 0.07 9.11 -1.69
N GLN A 59 -0.37 10.29 -2.15
CA GLN A 59 -1.78 10.67 -2.28
C GLN A 59 -2.02 11.54 -3.53
N GLY A 60 -1.24 11.34 -4.60
CA GLY A 60 -1.39 12.04 -5.87
C GLY A 60 -2.35 11.34 -6.85
N VAL A 61 -2.38 11.82 -8.09
CA VAL A 61 -3.07 11.13 -9.19
C VAL A 61 -2.41 9.77 -9.40
N LEU A 62 -3.24 8.72 -9.34
CA LEU A 62 -2.84 7.35 -9.58
C LEU A 62 -2.97 7.08 -11.08
N ASN A 63 -1.84 6.98 -11.77
CA ASN A 63 -1.81 6.57 -13.18
C ASN A 63 -1.71 5.06 -13.28
N THR A 64 -2.15 4.49 -14.40
CA THR A 64 -1.98 3.05 -14.63
C THR A 64 -0.53 2.78 -15.03
N ALA A 65 0.11 1.80 -14.41
CA ALA A 65 1.45 1.38 -14.79
C ALA A 65 1.44 0.89 -16.25
N SER A 66 2.41 1.34 -17.03
CA SER A 66 2.58 0.84 -18.40
C SER A 66 3.32 -0.50 -18.38
N LYS A 67 2.99 -1.42 -19.31
CA LYS A 67 3.66 -2.72 -19.44
C LYS A 67 5.19 -2.61 -19.53
N GLN A 68 5.69 -1.55 -20.18
CA GLN A 68 7.12 -1.26 -20.28
C GLN A 68 7.75 -0.97 -18.91
N GLN A 69 7.08 -0.26 -18.02
CA GLN A 69 7.60 0.04 -16.69
C GLN A 69 7.61 -1.21 -15.81
N LEU A 70 6.56 -2.03 -15.93
CA LEU A 70 6.48 -3.30 -15.25
C LEU A 70 7.60 -4.25 -15.70
N GLU A 71 7.83 -4.36 -17.01
CA GLU A 71 8.93 -5.17 -17.55
C GLU A 71 10.30 -4.65 -17.12
N ASN A 72 10.50 -3.34 -17.11
CA ASN A 72 11.79 -2.75 -16.73
C ASN A 72 12.10 -2.94 -15.23
N GLU A 73 11.09 -2.84 -14.36
CA GLU A 73 11.29 -2.96 -12.90
C GLU A 73 11.18 -4.39 -12.37
N PHE A 74 10.26 -5.18 -12.90
CA PHE A 74 10.02 -6.55 -12.44
C PHE A 74 10.70 -7.60 -13.32
N GLY A 75 11.15 -7.25 -14.52
CA GLY A 75 11.75 -8.19 -15.49
C GLY A 75 10.72 -9.14 -16.12
N SER A 76 9.43 -8.96 -15.83
CA SER A 76 8.33 -9.80 -16.29
C SER A 76 7.14 -8.93 -16.67
N THR A 77 6.40 -9.35 -17.69
CA THR A 77 5.09 -8.77 -18.05
C THR A 77 3.93 -9.53 -17.43
N ASN A 78 4.21 -10.57 -16.64
CA ASN A 78 3.19 -11.33 -15.92
C ASN A 78 2.70 -10.54 -14.70
N GLU A 79 1.46 -10.06 -14.79
CA GLU A 79 0.80 -9.33 -13.71
C GLU A 79 0.77 -10.16 -12.42
N ASP A 80 0.46 -11.46 -12.49
CA ASP A 80 0.52 -12.38 -11.34
C ASP A 80 1.83 -12.30 -10.55
N GLU A 81 2.96 -12.38 -11.25
CA GLU A 81 4.29 -12.38 -10.62
C GLU A 81 4.60 -11.03 -9.99
N ILE A 82 4.24 -9.95 -10.69
CA ILE A 82 4.38 -8.57 -10.22
C ILE A 82 3.56 -8.38 -8.94
N PHE A 83 2.28 -8.74 -8.96
CA PHE A 83 1.41 -8.63 -7.80
C PHE A 83 1.94 -9.45 -6.63
N LYS A 84 2.41 -10.68 -6.86
CA LYS A 84 3.01 -11.51 -5.81
C LYS A 84 4.22 -10.84 -5.18
N LYS A 85 5.10 -10.24 -6.00
CA LYS A 85 6.28 -9.51 -5.54
C LYS A 85 5.89 -8.27 -4.72
N ILE A 86 4.95 -7.47 -5.20
CA ILE A 86 4.44 -6.28 -4.50
C ILE A 86 3.77 -6.67 -3.17
N LEU A 87 3.00 -7.76 -3.13
CA LEU A 87 2.36 -8.23 -1.90
C LEU A 87 3.36 -8.76 -0.88
N GLN A 88 4.52 -9.28 -1.31
CA GLN A 88 5.58 -9.79 -0.45
C GLN A 88 6.55 -8.70 0.04
N GLU A 89 7.05 -7.87 -0.87
CA GLU A 89 8.08 -6.86 -0.60
C GLU A 89 7.53 -5.44 -0.38
N GLY A 90 6.25 -5.20 -0.72
CA GLY A 90 5.62 -3.90 -0.58
C GLY A 90 5.25 -3.53 0.86
N ASP A 91 5.22 -2.23 1.10
CA ASP A 91 4.81 -1.59 2.35
C ASP A 91 3.30 -1.32 2.34
N VAL A 92 2.62 -1.78 3.38
CA VAL A 92 1.17 -1.62 3.50
C VAL A 92 0.87 -0.26 4.12
N GLN A 93 0.16 0.57 3.37
CA GLN A 93 -0.38 1.85 3.83
C GLN A 93 -1.91 1.74 3.82
N SER A 94 -2.52 1.67 5.00
CA SER A 94 -3.96 1.87 5.12
C SER A 94 -4.29 3.35 4.94
N SER A 95 -5.32 3.67 4.15
CA SER A 95 -5.95 5.00 4.15
C SER A 95 -6.90 5.17 5.35
N GLU A 96 -6.73 4.39 6.41
CA GLU A 96 -7.08 4.88 7.73
C GLU A 96 -6.06 5.96 8.01
N ASN A 97 -6.50 7.22 7.80
CA ASN A 97 -5.95 8.42 8.42
C ASN A 97 -5.00 7.98 9.50
N ALA A 98 -3.69 8.02 9.23
CA ALA A 98 -2.68 7.70 10.23
C ALA A 98 -3.06 8.58 11.39
N GLU A 99 -3.78 7.98 12.33
CA GLU A 99 -4.27 8.67 13.49
C GLU A 99 -2.96 9.15 14.03
N ARG A 100 -2.81 10.46 13.98
CA ARG A 100 -1.63 11.09 14.51
C ARG A 100 -1.68 10.65 15.95
N ILE A 101 -0.95 9.58 16.27
CA ILE A 101 -0.37 9.39 17.57
C ILE A 101 0.71 10.46 17.57
N GLY A 102 0.24 11.71 17.66
CA GLY A 102 0.85 12.68 18.50
C GLY A 102 0.92 11.99 19.84
N ILE A 103 2.00 11.28 20.05
CA ILE A 103 2.68 11.38 21.32
C ILE A 103 2.94 12.87 21.50
N THR A 104 1.93 13.52 22.06
CA THR A 104 2.03 14.75 22.81
C THR A 104 3.31 14.58 23.62
N ASN A 105 4.38 15.31 23.25
CA ASN A 105 5.51 15.37 24.15
C ASN A 105 5.03 16.23 25.32
N GLU A 106 4.59 15.47 26.29
CA GLU A 106 4.01 15.81 27.57
C GLU A 106 4.68 17.02 28.19
N THR A 107 3.84 17.91 28.67
CA THR A 107 4.15 19.13 29.39
C THR A 107 4.94 18.81 30.66
N GLN A 108 6.28 18.82 30.62
CA GLN A 108 7.09 19.03 31.82
C GLN A 108 7.32 20.53 31.96
N GLY A 109 6.29 21.21 32.46
CA GLY A 109 6.42 22.56 32.98
C GLY A 109 7.39 22.54 34.15
N GLY A 110 8.57 23.14 33.96
CA GLY A 110 9.47 23.52 35.05
C GLY A 110 8.84 24.61 35.90
N ARG A 111 7.83 24.24 36.70
CA ARG A 111 7.32 25.04 37.81
C ARG A 111 8.01 24.54 39.06
N GLN A 112 9.22 25.02 39.31
CA GLN A 112 9.72 25.04 40.68
C GLN A 112 10.30 26.42 40.94
N ALA A 113 9.40 27.30 41.39
CA ALA A 113 9.75 28.42 42.24
C ALA A 113 9.78 27.88 43.67
N HIS A 114 10.96 27.88 44.30
CA HIS A 114 11.15 28.31 45.68
C HIS A 114 12.63 28.52 46.00
#